data_AF-A0A2N1MH39-F1
#
_entry.id   AF-A0A2N1MH39-F1
#
_cell.length_a   1.000
_cell.length_b   1.000
_cell.length_c   1.000
_cell.angle_alpha   90.00
_cell.angle_beta   90.00
_cell.angle_gamma   90.00
#
_symmetry.space_group_name_H-M   'P 1'
#
loop_
_entity.id
_entity.type
_entity.pdbx_description
1 polymer ?
#
loop_
_entity_poly.entity_id
_entity_poly.type
_entity_poly.pdbx_seq_one_letter_code
_entity_poly.pdbx_strand_id
1 'polypeptide(L)'
;MIKPQILADNYKEILIILNNIIKNEGNIPLIDYPVLIGSRAAKWHIYSFREPNDWDLMATPLQTTSFINKVKEYNATFKYIKLIYYPGGGLILAGEYIDKYTADKKLISFYIELVWISET
;
A
#
# COMPACT_ATOMS: atom_id res chain seq x y z
N MET A 1 -12.52 -20.77 -7.20
CA MET A 1 -12.02 -19.41 -6.87
C MET A 1 -10.97 -19.58 -5.79
N ILE A 2 -9.71 -19.30 -6.10
CA ILE A 2 -8.62 -19.44 -5.13
C ILE A 2 -8.74 -18.28 -4.13
N LYS A 3 -8.66 -18.58 -2.83
CA LYS A 3 -8.82 -17.56 -1.78
C LYS A 3 -7.57 -16.67 -1.69
N PRO A 4 -7.73 -15.39 -1.30
CA PRO A 4 -6.59 -14.56 -0.96
C PRO A 4 -5.76 -15.16 0.17
N GLN A 5 -4.45 -15.01 0.12
CA GLN A 5 -3.51 -15.53 1.12
C GLN A 5 -2.81 -14.37 1.83
N ILE A 6 -2.82 -14.36 3.16
CA ILE A 6 -1.99 -13.44 3.94
C ILE A 6 -0.57 -14.01 3.92
N LEU A 7 0.38 -13.24 3.37
CA LEU A 7 1.79 -13.62 3.30
C LEU A 7 2.57 -13.18 4.54
N ALA A 8 2.20 -12.02 5.11
CA ALA A 8 2.78 -11.48 6.34
C ALA A 8 1.80 -10.47 6.96
N ASP A 9 1.84 -10.32 8.28
CA ASP A 9 0.95 -9.45 9.08
C ASP A 9 1.71 -8.45 9.99
N ASN A 10 3.02 -8.33 9.79
CA ASN A 10 3.84 -7.33 10.46
C ASN A 10 4.84 -6.70 9.49
N TYR A 11 5.17 -5.43 9.73
CA TYR A 11 5.98 -4.66 8.78
C TYR A 11 7.39 -5.25 8.57
N LYS A 12 7.95 -5.99 9.55
CA LYS A 12 9.32 -6.53 9.42
C LYS A 12 9.36 -7.65 8.38
N GLU A 13 8.43 -8.60 8.49
CA GLU A 13 8.28 -9.68 7.51
C GLU A 13 7.87 -9.15 6.14
N ILE A 14 6.95 -8.17 6.11
CA ILE A 14 6.55 -7.51 4.86
C ILE A 14 7.78 -6.91 4.16
N LEU A 15 8.63 -6.18 4.87
CA LEU A 15 9.86 -5.61 4.30
C LEU A 15 10.82 -6.68 3.77
N ILE A 16 10.93 -7.85 4.43
CA ILE A 16 11.74 -8.96 3.93
C ILE A 16 11.20 -9.46 2.58
N ILE A 17 9.89 -9.67 2.48
CA ILE A 17 9.23 -10.12 1.24
C ILE A 17 9.43 -9.08 0.12
N LEU A 18 9.17 -7.80 0.40
CA LEU A 18 9.31 -6.74 -0.60
C LEU A 18 10.76 -6.60 -1.10
N ASN A 19 11.75 -6.67 -0.20
CA ASN A 19 13.16 -6.61 -0.58
C ASN A 19 13.59 -7.80 -1.44
N ASN A 20 13.04 -9.00 -1.19
CA ASN A 20 13.29 -10.17 -2.03
C ASN A 20 12.70 -9.99 -3.44
N ILE A 21 11.49 -9.42 -3.55
CA ILE A 21 10.87 -9.09 -4.85
C ILE A 21 11.75 -8.10 -5.62
N ILE A 22 12.14 -6.99 -4.97
CA ILE A 22 13.01 -5.95 -5.57
C ILE A 22 14.33 -6.54 -6.09
N LYS A 23 14.92 -7.49 -5.35
CA LYS A 23 16.18 -8.13 -5.73
C LYS A 23 16.01 -9.07 -6.93
N ASN A 24 14.88 -9.76 -7.03
CA ASN A 24 14.68 -10.83 -8.01
C ASN A 24 14.08 -10.34 -9.34
N GLU A 25 13.16 -9.38 -9.30
CA GLU A 25 12.38 -8.98 -10.49
C GLU A 25 12.95 -7.73 -11.20
N GLY A 26 14.07 -7.20 -10.71
CA GLY A 26 14.62 -5.95 -11.21
C GLY A 26 13.75 -4.76 -10.83
N ASN A 27 14.28 -3.55 -11.06
CA ASN A 27 13.69 -2.31 -10.59
C ASN A 27 13.07 -1.49 -11.72
N ILE A 28 12.68 -2.11 -12.84
CA ILE A 28 12.04 -1.38 -13.95
C ILE A 28 10.60 -1.07 -13.52
N PRO A 29 10.30 0.19 -13.20
CA PRO A 29 9.01 0.52 -12.62
C PRO A 29 7.95 0.58 -13.74
N LEU A 30 6.78 -0.02 -13.50
CA LEU A 30 5.61 0.23 -14.34
C LEU A 30 5.13 1.70 -14.21
N ILE A 31 5.34 2.29 -13.02
CA ILE A 31 4.98 3.66 -12.67
C ILE A 31 6.14 4.33 -11.91
N ASP A 32 6.52 5.54 -12.32
CA ASP A 32 7.63 6.27 -11.72
C ASP A 32 7.30 6.83 -10.33
N TYR A 33 6.01 6.97 -10.00
CA TYR A 33 5.52 7.50 -8.73
C TYR A 33 4.26 6.75 -8.27
N PRO A 34 3.98 6.73 -6.94
CA PRO A 34 2.72 6.18 -6.44
C PRO A 34 1.53 6.94 -7.00
N VAL A 35 0.52 6.22 -7.47
CA VAL A 35 -0.69 6.80 -8.07
C VAL A 35 -1.85 6.68 -7.09
N LEU A 36 -2.46 7.80 -6.72
CA LEU A 36 -3.71 7.80 -5.97
C LEU A 36 -4.84 7.29 -6.85
N ILE A 37 -5.57 6.29 -6.37
CA ILE A 37 -6.73 5.71 -7.06
C ILE A 37 -7.95 5.75 -6.14
N GLY A 38 -9.06 5.16 -6.62
CA GLY A 38 -10.27 5.00 -5.81
C GLY A 38 -11.00 6.31 -5.47
N SER A 39 -11.70 6.29 -4.35
CA SER A 39 -12.64 7.34 -3.94
C SER A 39 -11.97 8.71 -3.75
N ARG A 40 -10.72 8.69 -3.28
CA ARG A 40 -9.93 9.90 -3.02
C ARG A 40 -9.42 10.55 -4.30
N ALA A 41 -9.04 9.75 -5.30
CA ALA A 41 -8.76 10.26 -6.65
C ALA A 41 -10.01 10.86 -7.29
N ALA A 42 -11.16 10.20 -7.16
CA ALA A 42 -12.43 10.72 -7.68
C ALA A 42 -12.80 12.07 -7.05
N LYS A 43 -12.64 12.24 -5.73
CA LYS A 43 -12.86 13.51 -5.03
C LYS A 43 -11.97 14.64 -5.54
N TRP A 44 -10.71 14.33 -5.90
CA TRP A 44 -9.79 15.31 -6.45
C TRP A 44 -10.28 15.89 -7.78
N HIS A 45 -10.89 15.05 -8.63
CA HIS A 45 -11.39 15.46 -9.95
C HIS A 45 -12.84 15.97 -9.93
N ILE A 46 -13.67 15.51 -8.99
CA ILE A 46 -15.10 15.79 -8.91
C ILE A 46 -15.41 16.38 -7.53
N TYR A 47 -15.56 17.69 -7.45
CA TYR A 47 -15.76 18.40 -6.18
C TYR A 47 -16.99 17.92 -5.38
N SER A 48 -18.08 17.58 -6.09
CA SER A 48 -19.33 17.08 -5.50
C SER A 48 -19.27 15.60 -5.07
N PHE A 49 -18.14 14.92 -5.29
CA PHE A 49 -17.97 13.55 -4.83
C PHE A 49 -17.97 13.50 -3.29
N ARG A 50 -18.46 12.40 -2.72
CA ARG A 50 -18.49 12.20 -1.27
C ARG A 50 -17.10 12.26 -0.66
N GLU A 51 -17.00 12.56 0.63
CA GLU A 51 -15.71 12.50 1.32
C GLU A 51 -15.15 11.06 1.34
N PRO A 52 -13.86 10.88 1.00
CA PRO A 52 -13.21 9.57 0.99
C PRO A 52 -12.83 9.13 2.42
N ASN A 53 -12.96 7.84 2.68
CA ASN A 53 -12.75 7.22 4.00
C ASN A 53 -11.44 6.41 4.10
N ASP A 54 -10.78 6.17 2.97
CA ASP A 54 -9.58 5.35 2.81
C ASP A 54 -8.61 5.99 1.82
N TRP A 55 -7.41 5.40 1.75
CA TRP A 55 -6.34 5.74 0.81
C TRP A 55 -6.05 4.53 -0.08
N ASP A 56 -6.50 4.59 -1.32
CA ASP A 56 -6.17 3.57 -2.32
C ASP A 56 -5.05 4.06 -3.22
N LEU A 57 -4.01 3.26 -3.40
CA LEU A 57 -2.79 3.61 -4.11
C LEU A 57 -2.36 2.45 -5.02
N MET A 58 -1.76 2.78 -6.16
CA MET A 58 -0.86 1.86 -6.89
C MET A 58 0.57 2.29 -6.64
N ALA A 59 1.45 1.35 -6.31
CA ALA A 59 2.86 1.64 -6.08
C ALA A 59 3.75 0.45 -6.43
N THR A 60 5.02 0.69 -6.75
CA THR A 60 5.99 -0.40 -6.90
C THR A 60 6.39 -1.00 -5.56
N PRO A 61 6.93 -2.24 -5.51
CA PRO A 61 7.48 -2.80 -4.27
C PRO A 61 8.51 -1.88 -3.59
N LEU A 62 9.33 -1.17 -4.37
CA LEU A 62 10.29 -0.18 -3.88
C LEU A 62 9.60 1.03 -3.23
N GLN A 63 8.60 1.59 -3.89
CA GLN A 63 7.82 2.72 -3.36
C GLN A 63 7.05 2.32 -2.09
N THR A 64 6.45 1.13 -2.06
CA THR A 64 5.79 0.57 -0.87
C THR A 64 6.78 0.36 0.28
N THR A 65 8.00 -0.09 -0.01
CA THR A 65 9.08 -0.21 0.98
C THR A 65 9.45 1.16 1.56
N SER A 66 9.58 2.18 0.70
CA SER A 66 9.84 3.57 1.12
C SER A 66 8.71 4.12 2.00
N PHE A 67 7.45 3.85 1.65
CA PHE A 67 6.28 4.22 2.45
C PHE A 67 6.37 3.64 3.88
N ILE A 68 6.60 2.33 4.01
CA ILE A 68 6.72 1.67 5.32
C ILE A 68 7.83 2.30 6.16
N ASN A 69 9.00 2.57 5.55
CA ASN A 69 10.13 3.17 6.25
C ASN A 69 9.83 4.61 6.71
N LYS A 70 9.22 5.44 5.86
CA LYS A 70 8.82 6.80 6.24
C LYS A 70 7.83 6.81 7.39
N VAL A 71 6.80 5.95 7.37
CA VAL A 71 5.84 5.86 8.48
C VAL A 71 6.56 5.55 9.80
N LYS A 72 7.57 4.67 9.77
CA LYS A 72 8.40 4.38 10.95
C LYS A 72 9.24 5.58 11.38
N GLU A 73 9.86 6.30 10.45
CA GLU A 73 10.66 7.51 10.73
C GLU A 73 9.83 8.60 11.43
N TYR A 74 8.58 8.79 11.00
CA TYR A 74 7.63 9.72 11.64
C TYR A 74 7.03 9.19 12.96
N ASN A 75 7.55 8.07 13.48
CA ASN A 75 7.09 7.38 14.67
C ASN A 75 5.58 7.05 14.61
N ALA A 76 5.00 6.94 13.41
CA ALA A 76 3.60 6.60 13.23
C ALA A 76 3.41 5.09 13.42
N THR A 77 2.23 4.71 13.89
CA THR A 77 1.92 3.33 14.26
C THR A 77 0.99 2.73 13.22
N PHE A 78 1.46 1.67 12.57
CA PHE A 78 0.60 0.79 11.78
C PHE A 78 -0.32 -0.01 12.70
N LYS A 79 -1.59 -0.16 12.30
CA LYS A 79 -2.51 -1.15 12.83
C LYS A 79 -2.92 -2.10 11.70
N TYR A 80 -3.04 -3.38 12.02
CA TYR A 80 -3.55 -4.41 11.12
C TYR A 80 -2.88 -4.45 9.74
N ILE A 81 -1.58 -4.14 9.67
CA ILE A 81 -0.83 -4.17 8.42
C ILE A 81 -0.69 -5.61 7.94
N LYS A 82 -0.95 -5.87 6.67
CA LYS A 82 -0.86 -7.19 6.05
C LYS A 82 -0.49 -7.08 4.60
N LEU A 83 0.38 -7.99 4.15
CA LEU A 83 0.63 -8.22 2.74
C LEU A 83 -0.21 -9.41 2.29
N ILE A 84 -1.06 -9.20 1.31
CA ILE A 84 -2.04 -10.18 0.82
C ILE A 84 -1.75 -10.49 -0.63
N TYR A 85 -1.68 -11.76 -0.96
CA TYR A 85 -1.65 -12.24 -2.33
C TYR A 85 -3.06 -12.61 -2.80
N TYR A 86 -3.49 -11.99 -3.89
CA TYR A 86 -4.70 -12.33 -4.62
C TYR A 86 -4.31 -13.12 -5.88
N PRO A 87 -4.64 -14.43 -5.95
CA PRO A 87 -4.35 -15.23 -7.14
C PRO A 87 -5.00 -14.62 -8.39
N GLY A 88 -4.19 -14.26 -9.39
CA GLY A 88 -4.61 -13.56 -10.60
C GLY A 88 -4.83 -12.04 -10.45
N GLY A 89 -4.73 -11.49 -9.23
CA GLY A 89 -4.90 -10.06 -8.94
C GLY A 89 -3.64 -9.37 -8.38
N GLY A 90 -2.60 -10.12 -8.00
CA GLY A 90 -1.32 -9.57 -7.54
C GLY A 90 -1.21 -9.40 -6.03
N LEU A 91 -0.31 -8.53 -5.59
CA LEU A 91 -0.02 -8.25 -4.18
C LEU A 91 -0.68 -6.95 -3.72
N ILE A 92 -1.27 -6.97 -2.52
CA ILE A 92 -1.85 -5.79 -1.88
C ILE A 92 -1.26 -5.64 -0.48
N LEU A 93 -0.70 -4.47 -0.18
CA LEU A 93 -0.43 -4.04 1.18
C LEU A 93 -1.68 -3.34 1.72
N ALA A 94 -2.30 -3.90 2.76
CA ALA A 94 -3.44 -3.28 3.44
C ALA A 94 -3.07 -2.97 4.88
N GLY A 95 -3.64 -1.92 5.44
CA GLY A 95 -3.49 -1.61 6.86
C GLY A 95 -4.19 -0.33 7.25
N GLU A 96 -3.97 0.09 8.48
CA GLU A 96 -4.45 1.35 9.00
C GLU A 96 -3.29 2.12 9.63
N TYR A 97 -3.34 3.45 9.57
CA TYR A 97 -2.44 4.30 10.35
C TYR A 97 -3.25 5.25 11.24
N ILE A 98 -2.68 5.58 12.40
CA ILE A 98 -3.24 6.57 13.32
C ILE A 98 -2.75 7.95 12.89
N ASP A 99 -3.66 8.82 12.44
CA ASP A 99 -3.32 10.19 12.10
C ASP A 99 -3.13 11.03 13.36
N LYS A 100 -1.87 11.26 13.73
CA LYS A 100 -1.49 12.04 14.90
C LYS A 100 -1.75 13.54 14.76
N TYR A 101 -2.04 14.03 13.55
CA TYR A 101 -2.30 15.44 13.28
C TYR A 101 -3.79 15.81 13.42
N THR A 102 -4.65 14.80 13.61
CA THR A 102 -6.08 14.99 13.88
C THR A 102 -6.36 14.93 15.38
N ALA A 103 -7.20 15.84 15.89
CA ALA A 103 -7.54 15.91 17.31
C ALA A 103 -8.19 14.61 17.84
N ASP A 104 -8.86 13.88 16.96
CA ASP A 104 -9.56 12.61 17.21
C ASP A 104 -8.67 11.37 16.97
N LYS A 105 -7.40 11.53 16.58
CA LYS A 105 -6.48 10.42 16.25
C LYS A 105 -7.13 9.44 15.26
N LYS A 106 -7.70 9.99 14.20
CA LYS A 106 -8.48 9.24 13.21
C LYS A 106 -7.67 8.07 12.65
N LEU A 107 -8.30 6.91 12.57
CA LEU A 107 -7.76 5.76 11.86
C LEU A 107 -8.03 5.95 10.36
N ILE A 108 -6.97 5.89 9.57
CA ILE A 108 -7.05 5.97 8.12
C ILE A 108 -6.61 4.62 7.56
N SER A 109 -7.56 3.92 6.94
CA SER A 109 -7.29 2.69 6.21
C SER A 109 -6.58 3.01 4.89
N PHE A 110 -5.62 2.17 4.52
CA PHE A 110 -4.94 2.25 3.25
C PHE A 110 -4.87 0.88 2.56
N TYR A 111 -4.90 0.92 1.24
CA TYR A 111 -4.69 -0.21 0.34
C TYR A 111 -3.71 0.22 -0.74
N ILE A 112 -2.60 -0.50 -0.85
CA ILE A 112 -1.59 -0.28 -1.87
C ILE A 112 -1.54 -1.52 -2.75
N GLU A 113 -2.00 -1.39 -3.99
CA GLU A 113 -1.82 -2.38 -5.04
C GLU A 113 -0.38 -2.30 -5.54
N LEU A 114 0.35 -3.40 -5.39
CA LEU A 114 1.74 -3.46 -5.83
C LEU A 114 1.77 -3.77 -7.34
N VAL A 115 2.44 -2.90 -8.09
CA VAL A 115 2.57 -3.02 -9.54
C VAL A 115 4.04 -3.04 -9.95
N TRP A 116 4.40 -3.98 -10.82
CA TRP A 116 5.72 -4.11 -11.41
C TRP A 116 5.62 -4.88 -12.72
N ILE A 117 6.65 -4.76 -13.56
CA ILE A 117 6.73 -5.53 -14.80
C ILE A 117 7.22 -6.93 -14.42
N SER A 118 6.38 -7.95 -14.57
CA SER A 118 6.86 -9.33 -14.60
C SER A 118 7.28 -9.67 -16.02
N GLU A 119 8.57 -9.93 -16.25
CA GLU A 119 8.99 -10.59 -17.50
C GLU A 119 8.35 -11.99 -17.51
N THR A 120 7.37 -12.17 -18.39
CA THR A 120 6.76 -13.49 -18.70
C THR A 120 7.67 -14.31 -19.58
#